data_AF-A0A367J6I4-F1
#
_entry.id   AF-A0A367J6I4-F1
#
_cell.length_a   1.000
_cell.length_b   1.000
_cell.length_c   1.000
_cell.angle_alpha   90.00
_cell.angle_beta   90.00
_cell.angle_gamma   90.00
#
_symmetry.space_group_name_H-M   'P 1'
#
loop_
_entity.id
_entity.type
_entity.pdbx_description
1 polymer ?
#
loop_
_entity_poly.entity_id
_entity_poly.type
_entity_poly.pdbx_seq_one_letter_code
_entity_poly.pdbx_strand_id
1 'polypeptide(L)'
;MVIASRSLIWSPHGQNQFLCGGTELKLYEWIPETHESQGRVRYISTIPEITLMMCADWSPDPNCPDLVAVGLTTGRTLLVRMQEHALTEYPSSESVINQRMLPSKYPSLGVKMSRTTVGLDKVRNEPCLFVWDISRSMESYTPTGSQTPIITTFRDAPRSTRSVDIHEDRSRYNDLSISAPTSREAGPIRQYGSSEVISSCAWSEHASAPILIAGMANKYLRVYDIRSDTNSLQFSTKAVYGTTIDPFNPYRIASYTEEGVIKIWDTRKHTDAVLTLNPETKNNISKIVFSPAQRGLLASLSKDAQQMHLWDIQETCSLQSAVNNTSVKQKQSDEDLGIPVLWKSRKTRSSTRPFASFTFIPKMGKGTPPQLLGVHTDGSFEAVKVEETSQMAWQPTGGVIMAGRKGLLACQPTSILDEKMAQLNLDKENR
;
A
#
# COMPACT_ATOMS: atom_id res chain seq x y z
N MET A 1 -3.88 -7.13 -25.54
CA MET A 1 -3.24 -7.77 -24.37
C MET A 1 -3.35 -6.80 -23.20
N VAL A 2 -4.18 -7.10 -22.18
CA VAL A 2 -4.27 -6.25 -20.98
C VAL A 2 -3.03 -6.54 -20.14
N ILE A 3 -2.09 -5.60 -20.08
CA ILE A 3 -0.90 -5.74 -19.25
C ILE A 3 -1.36 -5.62 -17.79
N ALA A 4 -1.23 -6.71 -17.02
CA ALA A 4 -1.50 -6.67 -15.59
C ALA A 4 -0.61 -5.62 -14.93
N SER A 5 -1.20 -4.73 -14.13
CA SER A 5 -0.45 -3.67 -13.44
C SER A 5 0.48 -4.31 -12.42
N ARG A 6 1.78 -3.99 -12.49
CA ARG A 6 2.75 -4.56 -11.56
C ARG A 6 2.52 -4.01 -10.14
N SER A 7 2.58 -4.88 -9.15
CA SER A 7 2.49 -4.50 -7.73
C SER A 7 3.74 -4.96 -6.98
N LEU A 8 4.16 -4.18 -5.98
CA LEU A 8 5.28 -4.51 -5.08
C LEU A 8 4.77 -4.39 -3.65
N ILE A 9 4.92 -5.46 -2.86
CA ILE A 9 4.36 -5.57 -1.50
C ILE A 9 5.39 -6.24 -0.58
N TRP A 10 5.87 -5.50 0.42
CA TRP A 10 6.85 -6.02 1.39
C TRP A 10 6.21 -6.99 2.36
N SER A 11 6.97 -8.03 2.74
CA SER A 11 6.60 -8.92 3.82
C SER A 11 6.57 -8.15 5.15
N PRO A 12 5.52 -8.29 5.97
CA PRO A 12 5.47 -7.68 7.29
C PRO A 12 6.38 -8.37 8.31
N HIS A 13 6.96 -9.55 7.99
CA HIS A 13 7.70 -10.40 8.93
C HIS A 13 9.21 -10.13 8.99
N GLY A 14 9.70 -9.03 8.42
CA GLY A 14 11.08 -8.55 8.62
C GLY A 14 12.17 -9.30 7.85
N GLN A 15 11.83 -10.18 6.91
CA GLN A 15 12.83 -10.99 6.15
C GLN A 15 13.42 -10.29 4.92
N ASN A 16 13.30 -8.97 4.79
CA ASN A 16 13.70 -8.21 3.57
C ASN A 16 13.07 -8.75 2.28
N GLN A 17 11.97 -9.47 2.39
CA GLN A 17 11.27 -10.11 1.29
C GLN A 17 10.12 -9.25 0.80
N PHE A 18 9.80 -9.38 -0.47
CA PHE A 18 8.65 -8.73 -1.08
C PHE A 18 8.10 -9.54 -2.24
N LEU A 19 6.79 -9.39 -2.45
CA LEU A 19 6.10 -9.92 -3.60
C LEU A 19 6.17 -8.93 -4.75
N CYS A 20 6.37 -9.46 -5.95
CA CYS A 20 6.13 -8.74 -7.19
C CYS A 20 4.98 -9.42 -7.93
N GLY A 21 3.86 -8.72 -8.02
CA GLY A 21 2.72 -9.14 -8.81
C GLY A 21 2.77 -8.60 -10.23
N GLY A 22 2.27 -9.39 -11.18
CA GLY A 22 2.13 -9.03 -12.59
C GLY A 22 1.30 -10.08 -13.30
N THR A 23 1.88 -10.76 -14.30
CA THR A 23 1.27 -11.95 -14.91
C THR A 23 1.29 -13.15 -13.97
N GLU A 24 2.33 -13.23 -13.14
CA GLU A 24 2.57 -14.27 -12.13
C GLU A 24 2.84 -13.58 -10.79
N LEU A 25 2.71 -14.32 -9.70
CA LEU A 25 3.14 -13.89 -8.38
C LEU A 25 4.53 -14.43 -8.09
N LYS A 26 5.48 -13.53 -7.85
CA LYS A 26 6.90 -13.86 -7.61
C LYS A 26 7.35 -13.36 -6.26
N LEU A 27 8.14 -14.18 -5.56
CA LEU A 27 8.82 -13.81 -4.32
C LEU A 27 10.27 -13.40 -4.62
N TYR A 28 10.63 -12.26 -4.07
CA TYR A 28 11.97 -11.70 -4.14
C TYR A 28 12.46 -11.30 -2.75
N GLU A 29 13.75 -11.12 -2.64
CA GLU A 29 14.40 -10.55 -1.47
C GLU A 29 15.32 -9.41 -1.87
N TRP A 30 15.33 -8.40 -1.02
CA TRP A 30 16.19 -7.26 -1.14
C TRP A 30 17.48 -7.48 -0.36
N ILE A 31 18.59 -7.44 -1.08
CA ILE A 31 19.94 -7.44 -0.52
C ILE A 31 20.39 -5.99 -0.43
N PRO A 32 20.59 -5.43 0.79
CA PRO A 32 20.99 -4.04 0.98
C PRO A 32 22.34 -3.71 0.34
N GLU A 33 22.53 -2.42 0.05
CA GLU A 33 23.82 -1.88 -0.39
C GLU A 33 24.86 -2.00 0.73
N THR A 34 26.03 -2.55 0.38
CA THR A 34 27.21 -2.63 1.26
C THR A 34 28.30 -1.71 0.72
N HIS A 35 29.40 -1.53 1.47
CA HIS A 35 30.55 -0.76 0.97
C HIS A 35 31.15 -1.31 -0.33
N GLU A 36 30.93 -2.60 -0.61
CA GLU A 36 31.51 -3.33 -1.74
C GLU A 36 30.52 -3.56 -2.89
N SER A 37 29.21 -3.44 -2.65
CA SER A 37 28.19 -3.83 -3.63
C SER A 37 26.93 -2.97 -3.54
N GLN A 38 26.39 -2.62 -4.70
CA GLN A 38 25.09 -1.95 -4.79
C GLN A 38 23.96 -2.87 -4.31
N GLY A 39 22.92 -2.27 -3.72
CA GLY A 39 21.73 -3.01 -3.31
C GLY A 39 21.08 -3.67 -4.52
N ARG A 40 20.70 -4.94 -4.37
CA ARG A 40 20.19 -5.77 -5.48
C ARG A 40 19.01 -6.62 -5.06
N VAL A 41 18.21 -6.97 -6.04
CA VAL A 41 17.07 -7.88 -5.87
C VAL A 41 17.52 -9.31 -6.19
N ARG A 42 17.22 -10.25 -5.29
CA ARG A 42 17.41 -11.69 -5.46
C ARG A 42 16.06 -12.36 -5.68
N TYR A 43 15.96 -13.19 -6.71
CA TYR A 43 14.78 -14.01 -6.97
C TYR A 43 14.74 -15.23 -6.03
N ILE A 44 13.56 -15.58 -5.50
CA ILE A 44 13.36 -16.73 -4.61
C ILE A 44 12.46 -17.78 -5.27
N SER A 45 11.21 -17.41 -5.58
CA SER A 45 10.22 -18.35 -6.09
C SER A 45 9.15 -17.67 -6.95
N THR A 46 8.40 -18.47 -7.70
CA THR A 46 7.22 -18.06 -8.48
C THR A 46 6.17 -19.14 -8.34
N ILE A 47 4.89 -18.75 -8.26
CA ILE A 47 3.78 -19.69 -8.39
C ILE A 47 3.16 -19.51 -9.78
N PRO A 48 3.47 -20.39 -10.75
CA PRO A 48 3.04 -20.22 -12.14
C PRO A 48 1.54 -20.46 -12.35
N GLU A 49 0.90 -21.23 -11.45
CA GLU A 49 -0.51 -21.62 -11.56
C GLU A 49 -1.49 -20.45 -11.32
N ILE A 50 -1.01 -19.38 -10.69
CA ILE A 50 -1.80 -18.18 -10.43
C ILE A 50 -1.77 -17.30 -11.68
N THR A 51 -2.75 -17.51 -12.54
CA THR A 51 -3.00 -16.66 -13.71
C THR A 51 -4.11 -15.66 -13.41
N LEU A 52 -4.05 -14.49 -14.04
CA LEU A 52 -5.08 -13.43 -13.91
C LEU A 52 -5.24 -12.88 -12.48
N MET A 53 -4.13 -12.71 -11.77
CA MET A 53 -4.13 -12.01 -10.48
C MET A 53 -4.46 -10.53 -10.65
N MET A 54 -5.30 -10.00 -9.75
CA MET A 54 -5.64 -8.57 -9.66
C MET A 54 -4.97 -7.91 -8.45
N CYS A 55 -4.87 -8.62 -7.35
CA CYS A 55 -4.27 -8.14 -6.11
C CYS A 55 -3.73 -9.33 -5.31
N ALA A 56 -2.76 -9.05 -4.44
CA ALA A 56 -2.28 -9.98 -3.44
C ALA A 56 -1.99 -9.20 -2.15
N ASP A 57 -1.95 -9.90 -1.02
CA ASP A 57 -1.50 -9.32 0.25
C ASP A 57 -0.94 -10.41 1.17
N TRP A 58 0.01 -10.02 2.02
CA TRP A 58 0.61 -10.93 2.99
C TRP A 58 -0.34 -11.18 4.15
N SER A 59 -0.25 -12.37 4.77
CA SER A 59 -0.78 -12.55 6.11
C SER A 59 -0.01 -11.63 7.07
N PRO A 60 -0.69 -10.88 7.97
CA PRO A 60 -0.02 -10.16 9.05
C PRO A 60 0.37 -11.08 10.23
N ASP A 61 -0.16 -12.30 10.30
CA ASP A 61 0.05 -13.20 11.45
C ASP A 61 1.47 -13.80 11.42
N PRO A 62 2.31 -13.56 12.46
CA PRO A 62 3.66 -14.10 12.54
C PRO A 62 3.74 -15.63 12.51
N ASN A 63 2.65 -16.34 12.82
CA ASN A 63 2.61 -17.81 12.80
C ASN A 63 2.50 -18.40 11.39
N CYS A 64 2.08 -17.60 10.40
CA CYS A 64 1.99 -18.03 9.00
C CYS A 64 2.69 -17.02 8.06
N PRO A 65 4.02 -16.86 8.18
CA PRO A 65 4.76 -15.77 7.55
C PRO A 65 4.91 -15.89 6.03
N ASP A 66 4.62 -17.07 5.48
CA ASP A 66 4.68 -17.41 4.06
C ASP A 66 3.29 -17.37 3.38
N LEU A 67 2.23 -17.14 4.15
CA LEU A 67 0.85 -17.15 3.67
C LEU A 67 0.52 -15.84 2.96
N VAL A 68 -0.03 -15.97 1.76
CA VAL A 68 -0.42 -14.86 0.90
C VAL A 68 -1.85 -15.08 0.39
N ALA A 69 -2.68 -14.05 0.50
CA ALA A 69 -3.99 -14.02 -0.12
C ALA A 69 -3.88 -13.43 -1.53
N VAL A 70 -4.51 -14.06 -2.52
CA VAL A 70 -4.45 -13.66 -3.93
C VAL A 70 -5.86 -13.53 -4.48
N GLY A 71 -6.23 -12.34 -4.95
CA GLY A 71 -7.50 -12.07 -5.63
C GLY A 71 -7.36 -12.18 -7.15
N LEU A 72 -8.22 -12.97 -7.78
CA LEU A 72 -8.21 -13.22 -9.23
C LEU A 72 -9.25 -12.35 -9.97
N THR A 73 -9.04 -12.15 -11.28
CA THR A 73 -10.05 -11.51 -12.16
C THR A 73 -11.33 -12.30 -12.29
N THR A 74 -11.45 -13.51 -11.74
CA THR A 74 -12.71 -14.26 -11.68
C THR A 74 -13.56 -13.85 -10.49
N GLY A 75 -13.02 -12.99 -9.60
CA GLY A 75 -13.61 -12.76 -8.30
C GLY A 75 -13.51 -14.02 -7.44
N ARG A 76 -12.41 -14.77 -7.49
CA ARG A 76 -12.07 -15.79 -6.48
C ARG A 76 -10.86 -15.31 -5.68
N THR A 77 -10.75 -15.79 -4.44
CA THR A 77 -9.58 -15.55 -3.59
C THR A 77 -8.91 -16.88 -3.32
N LEU A 78 -7.61 -16.95 -3.55
CA LEU A 78 -6.77 -18.09 -3.21
C LEU A 78 -5.91 -17.76 -1.99
N LEU A 79 -5.65 -18.74 -1.16
CA LEU A 79 -4.64 -18.67 -0.11
C LEU A 79 -3.48 -19.57 -0.53
N VAL A 80 -2.28 -19.01 -0.58
CA VAL A 80 -1.10 -19.73 -1.09
C VAL A 80 0.09 -19.49 -0.17
N ARG A 81 0.95 -20.50 -0.03
CA ARG A 81 2.19 -20.43 0.72
C ARG A 81 3.37 -20.27 -0.23
N MET A 82 4.09 -19.15 -0.11
CA MET A 82 5.17 -18.82 -1.05
C MET A 82 6.43 -19.65 -0.87
N GLN A 83 6.70 -20.13 0.36
CA GLN A 83 7.93 -20.84 0.70
C GLN A 83 7.91 -22.31 0.27
N GLU A 84 6.72 -22.93 0.14
CA GLU A 84 6.57 -24.31 -0.34
C GLU A 84 7.07 -24.50 -1.78
N HIS A 85 7.14 -23.41 -2.56
CA HIS A 85 7.64 -23.37 -3.93
C HIS A 85 9.06 -22.77 -4.05
N ALA A 86 9.78 -22.58 -2.93
CA ALA A 86 11.15 -22.11 -2.95
C ALA A 86 12.10 -23.18 -3.53
N LEU A 87 13.02 -22.77 -4.40
CA LEU A 87 14.08 -23.64 -4.91
C LEU A 87 14.91 -24.16 -3.72
N THR A 88 15.23 -25.46 -3.74
CA THR A 88 15.74 -26.35 -2.67
C THR A 88 17.08 -25.99 -2.00
N GLU A 89 17.53 -24.73 -2.05
CA GLU A 89 18.80 -24.28 -1.47
C GLU A 89 18.67 -23.20 -0.39
N TYR A 90 17.47 -22.98 0.17
CA TYR A 90 17.34 -22.14 1.36
C TYR A 90 17.76 -22.94 2.60
N PRO A 91 18.84 -22.55 3.32
CA PRO A 91 18.98 -23.00 4.68
C PRO A 91 17.84 -22.35 5.45
N SER A 92 16.82 -23.14 5.77
CA SER A 92 15.88 -22.80 6.83
C SER A 92 16.74 -22.41 8.03
N SER A 93 16.69 -21.15 8.45
CA SER A 93 17.29 -20.73 9.70
C SER A 93 16.60 -21.54 10.81
N GLU A 94 17.24 -22.65 11.21
CA GLU A 94 16.95 -23.37 12.44
C GLU A 94 17.15 -22.38 13.58
N SER A 95 16.09 -21.72 14.03
CA SER A 95 15.95 -21.12 15.37
C SER A 95 14.70 -20.26 15.48
N VAL A 96 13.52 -20.87 15.66
CA VAL A 96 12.56 -20.51 16.72
C VAL A 96 11.71 -21.75 17.03
N ILE A 97 12.32 -22.79 17.59
CA ILE A 97 11.60 -23.80 18.35
C ILE A 97 11.45 -23.24 19.77
N ASN A 98 10.21 -23.25 20.28
CA ASN A 98 9.79 -22.83 21.63
C ASN A 98 9.64 -21.33 21.88
N GLN A 99 8.54 -20.74 21.39
CA GLN A 99 7.87 -19.69 22.17
C GLN A 99 6.39 -19.99 22.38
N ARG A 100 6.07 -20.08 23.67
CA ARG A 100 4.80 -20.29 24.35
C ARG A 100 3.63 -19.57 23.66
N MET A 101 2.62 -20.36 23.30
CA MET A 101 1.28 -19.93 22.87
C MET A 101 0.73 -18.79 23.73
N LEU A 102 0.64 -17.60 23.14
CA LEU A 102 -0.34 -16.58 23.51
C LEU A 102 -1.14 -16.29 22.24
N PRO A 103 -2.47 -16.45 22.22
CA PRO A 103 -3.27 -16.14 21.05
C PRO A 103 -3.25 -14.63 20.82
N SER A 104 -2.50 -14.16 19.83
CA SER A 104 -2.64 -12.78 19.35
C SER A 104 -3.98 -12.67 18.64
N LYS A 105 -4.82 -11.77 19.16
CA LYS A 105 -6.27 -11.72 18.96
C LYS A 105 -6.66 -10.87 17.74
N TYR A 106 -5.95 -11.00 16.62
CA TYR A 106 -6.24 -10.19 15.44
C TYR A 106 -6.34 -11.08 14.19
N PRO A 107 -7.51 -11.14 13.54
CA PRO A 107 -7.68 -11.92 12.33
C PRO A 107 -6.90 -11.30 11.19
N SER A 108 -6.17 -12.13 10.45
CA SER A 108 -5.57 -11.77 9.17
C SER A 108 -6.70 -11.56 8.16
N LEU A 109 -6.89 -10.30 7.73
CA LEU A 109 -8.06 -9.89 6.97
C LEU A 109 -7.79 -9.81 5.48
N GLY A 110 -8.23 -10.84 4.76
CA GLY A 110 -8.24 -10.84 3.29
C GLY A 110 -9.36 -9.95 2.76
N VAL A 111 -9.03 -8.93 1.97
CA VAL A 111 -10.02 -8.19 1.18
C VAL A 111 -10.11 -8.80 -0.21
N LYS A 112 -11.30 -9.28 -0.56
CA LYS A 112 -11.61 -9.65 -1.93
C LYS A 112 -12.16 -8.43 -2.66
N MET A 113 -11.37 -7.84 -3.55
CA MET A 113 -11.86 -6.89 -4.55
C MET A 113 -12.47 -7.66 -5.71
N SER A 114 -13.80 -7.73 -5.77
CA SER A 114 -14.48 -8.20 -6.98
C SER A 114 -14.48 -7.08 -8.01
N ARG A 115 -13.60 -7.13 -9.01
CA ARG A 115 -13.70 -6.32 -10.24
C ARG A 115 -14.17 -7.15 -11.43
N THR A 116 -15.20 -7.96 -11.23
CA THR A 116 -15.87 -8.69 -12.31
C THR A 116 -17.25 -8.13 -12.61
N THR A 117 -17.28 -7.06 -13.39
CA THR A 117 -18.33 -6.91 -14.40
C THR A 117 -17.75 -7.37 -15.72
N VAL A 118 -17.73 -8.68 -15.92
CA VAL A 118 -17.64 -9.27 -17.27
C VAL A 118 -18.69 -10.38 -17.33
N GLY A 119 -19.87 -10.00 -17.82
CA GLY A 119 -20.79 -10.90 -18.49
C GLY A 119 -21.53 -11.95 -17.65
N LEU A 120 -22.23 -11.55 -16.58
CA LEU A 120 -23.50 -12.19 -16.23
C LEU A 120 -24.50 -11.10 -15.87
N ASP A 121 -25.72 -11.25 -16.39
CA ASP A 121 -26.79 -10.27 -16.33
C ASP A 121 -27.07 -9.82 -14.89
N LYS A 122 -27.39 -8.53 -14.73
CA LYS A 122 -27.56 -7.79 -13.47
C LYS A 122 -28.06 -8.62 -12.27
N VAL A 123 -27.16 -9.07 -11.38
CA VAL A 123 -27.57 -9.41 -10.00
C VAL A 123 -27.54 -8.12 -9.18
N ARG A 124 -28.65 -7.41 -9.21
CA ARG A 124 -28.87 -6.20 -8.39
C ARG A 124 -28.82 -6.60 -6.92
N ASN A 125 -28.10 -5.83 -6.11
CA ASN A 125 -27.93 -5.93 -4.66
C ASN A 125 -26.80 -6.83 -4.11
N GLU A 126 -25.94 -7.43 -4.94
CA GLU A 126 -24.82 -8.22 -4.41
C GLU A 126 -23.71 -7.33 -3.82
N PRO A 127 -23.15 -7.68 -2.65
CA PRO A 127 -22.00 -6.98 -2.09
C PRO A 127 -20.75 -7.20 -2.97
N CYS A 128 -19.98 -6.14 -3.18
CA CYS A 128 -18.77 -6.19 -4.00
C CYS A 128 -17.48 -6.25 -3.19
N LEU A 129 -17.55 -5.93 -1.89
CA LEU A 129 -16.44 -5.94 -0.96
C LEU A 129 -16.67 -7.02 0.10
N PHE A 130 -15.79 -8.01 0.17
CA PHE A 130 -15.87 -9.07 1.16
C PHE A 130 -14.64 -9.05 2.06
N VAL A 131 -14.90 -9.26 3.34
CA VAL A 131 -13.89 -9.36 4.37
C VAL A 131 -13.92 -10.75 4.97
N TRP A 132 -12.77 -11.40 5.05
CA TRP A 132 -12.62 -12.77 5.53
C TRP A 132 -11.70 -12.81 6.74
N ASP A 133 -11.98 -13.76 7.64
CA ASP A 133 -11.10 -14.10 8.75
C ASP A 133 -10.35 -15.39 8.39
N ILE A 134 -9.07 -15.24 8.08
CA ILE A 134 -8.25 -16.35 7.57
C ILE A 134 -8.05 -17.42 8.67
N SER A 135 -7.97 -17.05 9.95
CA SER A 135 -7.80 -18.01 11.05
C SER A 135 -8.93 -19.02 11.10
N ARG A 136 -10.18 -18.59 10.91
CA ARG A 136 -11.37 -19.48 10.85
C ARG A 136 -11.33 -20.43 9.66
N SER A 137 -10.79 -19.96 8.53
CA SER A 137 -10.66 -20.79 7.33
C SER A 137 -9.58 -21.88 7.49
N MET A 138 -8.53 -21.60 8.26
CA MET A 138 -7.47 -22.56 8.56
C MET A 138 -7.89 -23.63 9.56
N GLU A 139 -8.68 -23.29 10.57
CA GLU A 139 -9.21 -24.27 11.55
C GLU A 139 -10.11 -25.32 10.90
N SER A 140 -10.74 -24.97 9.78
CA SER A 140 -11.55 -25.90 8.97
C SER A 140 -10.69 -26.89 8.16
N TYR A 141 -9.37 -26.67 8.08
CA TYR A 141 -8.41 -27.44 7.29
C TYR A 141 -7.54 -28.33 8.21
N THR A 142 -8.14 -29.25 8.95
CA THR A 142 -7.37 -30.26 9.71
C THR A 142 -6.83 -31.35 8.79
N PRO A 143 -5.50 -31.61 8.74
CA PRO A 143 -4.88 -32.55 7.80
C PRO A 143 -4.93 -34.00 8.34
N THR A 144 -6.13 -34.51 8.63
CA THR A 144 -6.32 -35.94 8.89
C THR A 144 -7.32 -36.50 7.90
N GLY A 145 -6.79 -37.14 6.87
CA GLY A 145 -7.56 -37.83 5.84
C GLY A 145 -7.12 -37.42 4.46
N SER A 146 -6.42 -38.33 3.79
CA SER A 146 -6.20 -38.33 2.35
C SER A 146 -7.47 -37.93 1.59
N GLN A 147 -7.55 -36.68 1.14
CA GLN A 147 -8.51 -36.26 0.14
C GLN A 147 -7.79 -35.40 -0.89
N THR A 148 -7.93 -35.85 -2.13
CA THR A 148 -7.50 -35.20 -3.36
C THR A 148 -8.00 -33.75 -3.43
N PRO A 149 -7.31 -32.86 -4.18
CA PRO A 149 -7.65 -31.45 -4.23
C PRO A 149 -9.08 -31.26 -4.73
N ILE A 150 -9.98 -30.77 -3.86
CA ILE A 150 -11.34 -30.43 -4.25
C ILE A 150 -11.28 -29.08 -4.96
N ILE A 151 -11.40 -29.12 -6.28
CA ILE A 151 -11.77 -27.97 -7.10
C ILE A 151 -13.18 -27.55 -6.67
N THR A 152 -13.32 -26.40 -6.02
CA THR A 152 -14.63 -25.78 -5.76
C THR A 152 -15.21 -25.28 -7.09
N THR A 153 -16.04 -26.11 -7.74
CA THR A 153 -16.98 -25.69 -8.78
C THR A 153 -18.28 -25.28 -8.11
N PHE A 154 -18.69 -24.02 -8.32
CA PHE A 154 -20.05 -23.59 -8.02
C PHE A 154 -20.98 -24.36 -8.97
N ARG A 155 -21.84 -25.22 -8.43
CA ARG A 155 -22.94 -25.84 -9.18
C ARG A 155 -24.09 -24.84 -9.26
N ASP A 156 -24.46 -24.49 -10.47
CA ASP A 156 -25.72 -23.81 -10.78
C ASP A 156 -26.89 -24.60 -10.18
N ALA A 157 -27.74 -23.92 -9.41
CA ALA A 157 -29.03 -24.48 -9.02
C ALA A 157 -29.90 -24.67 -10.29
N PRO A 158 -30.53 -25.83 -10.50
CA PRO A 158 -31.40 -26.02 -11.66
C PRO A 158 -32.67 -25.18 -11.51
N ARG A 159 -33.01 -24.49 -12.60
CA ARG A 159 -34.29 -23.81 -12.81
C ARG A 159 -35.45 -24.79 -12.56
N SER A 160 -36.29 -24.49 -11.58
CA SER A 160 -37.58 -25.18 -11.41
C SER A 160 -38.61 -24.54 -12.34
N THR A 161 -38.98 -25.30 -13.37
CA THR A 161 -40.18 -25.08 -14.18
C THR A 161 -41.42 -25.29 -13.32
N ARG A 162 -42.40 -24.40 -13.50
CA ARG A 162 -43.76 -24.45 -12.95
C ARG A 162 -44.39 -25.84 -13.00
N SER A 163 -44.98 -26.26 -11.89
CA SER A 163 -46.25 -26.98 -11.86
C SER A 163 -46.96 -26.75 -10.52
N VAL A 164 -48.25 -26.49 -10.62
CA VAL A 164 -49.22 -26.23 -9.55
C VAL A 164 -49.49 -27.53 -8.78
N ASP A 165 -49.64 -27.47 -7.45
CA ASP A 165 -50.76 -28.09 -6.73
C ASP A 165 -50.80 -27.73 -5.23
N ILE A 166 -52.03 -27.73 -4.71
CA ILE A 166 -52.55 -27.18 -3.45
C ILE A 166 -52.70 -28.31 -2.40
N HIS A 167 -52.27 -28.11 -1.15
CA HIS A 167 -53.10 -28.31 0.07
C HIS A 167 -52.36 -28.06 1.41
N GLU A 168 -53.13 -27.55 2.38
CA GLU A 168 -52.83 -27.32 3.80
C GLU A 168 -52.60 -28.61 4.63
N ASP A 169 -51.76 -28.55 5.69
CA ASP A 169 -52.17 -28.66 7.12
C ASP A 169 -51.04 -29.20 8.05
N ARG A 170 -51.00 -28.63 9.26
CA ARG A 170 -50.56 -29.10 10.59
C ARG A 170 -49.27 -29.92 10.84
N SER A 171 -48.41 -29.28 11.63
CA SER A 171 -47.82 -29.68 12.94
C SER A 171 -47.35 -31.12 13.23
N ARG A 172 -46.08 -31.18 13.68
CA ARG A 172 -45.45 -32.11 14.64
C ARG A 172 -45.29 -33.57 14.18
N TYR A 173 -44.04 -34.00 13.97
CA TYR A 173 -43.38 -35.04 14.77
C TYR A 173 -41.86 -34.82 14.75
N ASN A 174 -41.27 -35.02 15.93
CA ASN A 174 -39.86 -34.98 16.25
C ASN A 174 -39.24 -36.33 15.83
N ASP A 175 -38.08 -36.35 15.15
CA ASP A 175 -37.21 -37.51 15.21
C ASP A 175 -35.73 -37.18 14.96
N LEU A 176 -34.90 -37.98 15.58
CA LEU A 176 -33.53 -37.73 15.99
C LEU A 176 -32.48 -37.87 14.86
N SER A 177 -31.53 -36.94 14.91
CA SER A 177 -30.10 -37.03 14.55
C SER A 177 -29.57 -38.25 13.78
N ILE A 178 -29.03 -38.00 12.58
CA ILE A 178 -27.74 -38.56 12.17
C ILE A 178 -26.84 -37.41 11.73
N SER A 179 -25.80 -37.18 12.52
CA SER A 179 -24.70 -36.26 12.32
C SER A 179 -23.91 -36.59 11.06
N ALA A 180 -23.99 -35.73 10.04
CA ALA A 180 -22.87 -35.47 9.16
C ALA A 180 -22.24 -34.15 9.61
N PRO A 181 -20.92 -34.05 9.85
CA PRO A 181 -20.29 -32.76 10.03
C PRO A 181 -20.28 -32.10 8.65
N THR A 182 -21.35 -31.36 8.34
CA THR A 182 -21.26 -30.33 7.31
C THR A 182 -20.17 -29.38 7.79
N SER A 183 -18.97 -29.50 7.22
CA SER A 183 -17.95 -28.46 7.25
C SER A 183 -18.68 -27.15 6.96
N ARG A 184 -18.91 -26.34 7.99
CA ARG A 184 -19.53 -25.04 7.82
C ARG A 184 -18.43 -24.21 7.18
N GLU A 185 -18.42 -24.13 5.85
CA GLU A 185 -17.55 -23.21 5.14
C GLU A 185 -17.67 -21.84 5.81
N ALA A 186 -16.56 -21.35 6.36
CA ALA A 186 -16.53 -20.08 7.06
C ALA A 186 -16.76 -18.97 6.04
N GLY A 187 -18.01 -18.53 5.89
CA GLY A 187 -18.39 -17.39 5.05
C GLY A 187 -17.67 -16.09 5.47
N PRO A 188 -17.78 -15.03 4.65
CA PRO A 188 -17.13 -13.76 4.94
C PRO A 188 -17.65 -13.18 6.25
N ILE A 189 -16.76 -12.57 7.04
CA ILE A 189 -17.12 -11.94 8.32
C ILE A 189 -17.85 -10.61 8.12
N ARG A 190 -17.58 -9.90 7.01
CA ARG A 190 -18.26 -8.66 6.62
C ARG A 190 -18.43 -8.58 5.11
N GLN A 191 -19.47 -7.87 4.70
CA GLN A 191 -19.82 -7.63 3.31
C GLN A 191 -20.25 -6.17 3.15
N TYR A 192 -19.70 -5.47 2.16
CA TYR A 192 -20.00 -4.05 1.91
C TYR A 192 -20.20 -3.77 0.41
N GLY A 193 -20.78 -2.61 0.10
CA GLY A 193 -20.84 -2.10 -1.26
C GLY A 193 -21.81 -2.86 -2.16
N SER A 194 -23.10 -2.69 -1.91
CA SER A 194 -24.15 -3.34 -2.70
C SER A 194 -24.15 -2.80 -4.14
N SER A 195 -23.71 -3.62 -5.09
CA SER A 195 -23.59 -3.29 -6.52
C SER A 195 -22.73 -2.05 -6.81
N GLU A 196 -21.76 -1.75 -5.95
CA GLU A 196 -20.85 -0.61 -6.11
C GLU A 196 -19.48 -1.06 -6.60
N VAL A 197 -18.96 -0.39 -7.62
CA VAL A 197 -17.59 -0.63 -8.10
C VAL A 197 -16.59 -0.22 -7.03
N ILE A 198 -15.61 -1.08 -6.73
CA ILE A 198 -14.50 -0.78 -5.83
C ILE A 198 -13.26 -0.49 -6.67
N SER A 199 -12.72 0.71 -6.48
CA SER A 199 -11.57 1.21 -7.24
C SER A 199 -10.24 1.01 -6.49
N SER A 200 -10.26 1.06 -5.16
CA SER A 200 -9.10 0.76 -4.32
C SER A 200 -9.54 0.47 -2.88
N CYS A 201 -8.68 -0.16 -2.09
CA CYS A 201 -8.87 -0.30 -0.66
C CYS A 201 -7.53 -0.37 0.08
N ALA A 202 -7.54 -0.02 1.37
CA ALA A 202 -6.39 -0.14 2.26
C ALA A 202 -6.83 -0.42 3.70
N TRP A 203 -6.02 -1.18 4.41
CA TRP A 203 -6.18 -1.46 5.84
C TRP A 203 -5.39 -0.46 6.68
N SER A 204 -6.03 0.05 7.74
CA SER A 204 -5.36 0.72 8.85
C SER A 204 -5.42 -0.19 10.07
N GLU A 205 -4.27 -0.42 10.70
CA GLU A 205 -4.17 -1.12 11.98
C GLU A 205 -3.97 -0.16 13.16
N HIS A 206 -3.89 1.14 12.88
CA HIS A 206 -3.68 2.11 13.94
C HIS A 206 -4.89 2.22 14.88
N ALA A 207 -4.61 2.55 16.14
CA ALA A 207 -5.60 2.67 17.22
C ALA A 207 -6.30 1.35 17.61
N SER A 208 -5.65 0.20 17.37
CA SER A 208 -6.14 -1.13 17.80
C SER A 208 -7.49 -1.51 17.17
N ALA A 209 -7.82 -0.85 16.06
CA ALA A 209 -9.07 -0.96 15.33
C ALA A 209 -8.75 -1.38 13.89
N PRO A 210 -9.28 -2.51 13.41
CA PRO A 210 -9.19 -2.87 12.00
C PRO A 210 -10.11 -1.97 11.17
N ILE A 211 -9.55 -0.86 10.66
CA ILE A 211 -10.28 0.09 9.84
C ILE A 211 -10.01 -0.21 8.36
N LEU A 212 -11.07 -0.42 7.59
CA LEU A 212 -11.02 -0.59 6.14
C LEU A 212 -11.41 0.70 5.45
N ILE A 213 -10.56 1.20 4.57
CA ILE A 213 -10.91 2.30 3.67
C ILE A 213 -11.07 1.77 2.25
N ALA A 214 -12.15 2.16 1.58
CA ALA A 214 -12.42 1.76 0.20
C ALA A 214 -12.89 2.94 -0.65
N GLY A 215 -12.34 3.05 -1.86
CA GLY A 215 -12.86 3.88 -2.93
C GLY A 215 -14.00 3.17 -3.65
N MET A 216 -15.18 3.79 -3.67
CA MET A 216 -16.42 3.15 -4.09
C MET A 216 -17.24 4.02 -5.03
N ALA A 217 -17.93 3.36 -5.97
CA ALA A 217 -18.83 3.96 -6.95
C ALA A 217 -18.23 5.12 -7.78
N ASN A 218 -16.90 5.25 -7.80
CA ASN A 218 -16.16 6.39 -8.35
C ASN A 218 -16.58 7.76 -7.79
N LYS A 219 -17.17 7.78 -6.59
CA LYS A 219 -17.78 8.99 -6.00
C LYS A 219 -17.51 9.13 -4.50
N TYR A 220 -17.09 8.06 -3.84
CA TYR A 220 -16.97 8.03 -2.39
C TYR A 220 -15.68 7.36 -1.96
N LEU A 221 -15.03 7.91 -0.94
CA LEU A 221 -14.18 7.13 -0.05
C LEU A 221 -15.02 6.78 1.19
N ARG A 222 -15.09 5.50 1.53
CA ARG A 222 -15.77 5.03 2.74
C ARG A 222 -14.80 4.38 3.70
N VAL A 223 -15.01 4.64 4.98
CA VAL A 223 -14.22 4.11 6.09
C VAL A 223 -15.14 3.25 6.95
N TYR A 224 -14.78 1.99 7.09
CA TYR A 224 -15.51 0.97 7.84
C TYR A 224 -14.67 0.52 9.03
N ASP A 225 -15.21 0.61 10.24
CA ASP A 225 -14.67 -0.15 11.37
C ASP A 225 -15.31 -1.54 11.34
N ILE A 226 -14.55 -2.60 11.02
CA ILE A 226 -15.14 -3.93 10.86
C ILE A 226 -15.74 -4.49 12.16
N ARG A 227 -15.36 -3.93 13.32
CA ARG A 227 -15.87 -4.37 14.62
C ARG A 227 -17.27 -3.82 14.88
N SER A 228 -17.67 -2.77 14.17
CA SER A 228 -18.93 -2.07 14.34
C SER A 228 -19.81 -2.23 13.11
N ASP A 229 -21.12 -2.38 13.33
CA ASP A 229 -22.12 -2.39 12.26
C ASP A 229 -22.72 -0.98 12.01
N THR A 230 -22.08 0.06 12.54
CA THR A 230 -22.49 1.46 12.36
C THR A 230 -22.27 1.96 10.92
N ASN A 231 -23.02 2.99 10.53
CA ASN A 231 -22.82 3.68 9.26
C ASN A 231 -21.34 4.06 9.04
N SER A 232 -20.83 3.71 7.86
CA SER A 232 -19.47 4.06 7.45
C SER A 232 -19.30 5.58 7.33
N LEU A 233 -18.16 6.11 7.77
CA LEU A 233 -17.76 7.47 7.44
C LEU A 233 -17.57 7.58 5.92
N GLN A 234 -18.10 8.63 5.30
CA GLN A 234 -18.09 8.79 3.85
C GLN A 234 -17.59 10.18 3.44
N PHE A 235 -16.62 10.22 2.53
CA PHE A 235 -16.18 11.44 1.85
C PHE A 235 -16.72 11.44 0.42
N SER A 236 -17.40 12.51 0.01
CA SER A 236 -17.82 12.68 -1.39
C SER A 236 -16.63 13.18 -2.23
N THR A 237 -16.10 12.34 -3.11
CA THR A 237 -14.89 12.65 -3.87
C THR A 237 -14.72 11.77 -5.10
N LYS A 238 -14.11 12.32 -6.15
CA LYS A 238 -13.61 11.55 -7.30
C LYS A 238 -12.24 10.92 -7.05
N ALA A 239 -11.56 11.31 -5.96
CA ALA A 239 -10.24 10.78 -5.61
C ALA A 239 -10.41 9.43 -4.89
N VAL A 240 -10.75 8.39 -5.65
CA VAL A 240 -11.09 7.06 -5.10
C VAL A 240 -10.04 5.99 -5.44
N TYR A 241 -8.96 6.37 -6.11
CA TYR A 241 -7.93 5.45 -6.59
C TYR A 241 -6.69 5.47 -5.67
N GLY A 242 -6.01 4.31 -5.62
CA GLY A 242 -4.77 4.09 -4.88
C GLY A 242 -4.77 4.57 -3.44
N THR A 243 -5.85 4.30 -2.70
CA THR A 243 -5.95 4.63 -1.27
C THR A 243 -4.71 4.11 -0.52
N THR A 244 -4.06 4.99 0.24
CA THR A 244 -2.91 4.67 1.09
C THR A 244 -3.01 5.45 2.40
N ILE A 245 -2.43 4.92 3.47
CA ILE A 245 -2.59 5.44 4.84
C ILE A 245 -1.26 5.98 5.32
N ASP A 246 -1.27 7.08 6.07
CA ASP A 246 -0.06 7.63 6.68
C ASP A 246 0.39 6.72 7.85
N PRO A 247 1.58 6.10 7.79
CA PRO A 247 2.10 5.23 8.85
C PRO A 247 2.37 5.94 10.19
N PHE A 248 2.32 7.28 10.20
CA PHE A 248 2.60 8.11 11.37
C PHE A 248 1.41 8.97 11.81
N ASN A 249 0.27 8.89 11.12
CA ASN A 249 -0.95 9.57 11.50
C ASN A 249 -2.17 8.70 11.14
N PRO A 250 -2.85 8.11 12.14
CA PRO A 250 -3.91 7.13 11.92
C PRO A 250 -5.17 7.70 11.27
N TYR A 251 -5.33 9.01 11.33
CA TYR A 251 -6.48 9.71 10.76
C TYR A 251 -6.21 10.19 9.33
N ARG A 252 -4.97 10.10 8.85
CA ARG A 252 -4.57 10.63 7.54
C ARG A 252 -4.56 9.54 6.47
N ILE A 253 -5.23 9.86 5.37
CA ILE A 253 -5.35 9.00 4.20
C ILE A 253 -5.00 9.82 2.96
N ALA A 254 -4.37 9.20 1.96
CA ALA A 254 -4.21 9.78 0.64
C ALA A 254 -4.88 8.92 -0.42
N SER A 255 -5.39 9.58 -1.46
CA SER A 255 -5.96 8.95 -2.64
C SER A 255 -5.81 9.89 -3.83
N TYR A 256 -6.08 9.42 -5.05
CA TYR A 256 -6.02 10.26 -6.24
C TYR A 256 -7.22 10.11 -7.17
N THR A 257 -7.48 11.14 -7.97
CA THR A 257 -8.51 11.14 -9.02
C THR A 257 -7.97 10.53 -10.31
N GLU A 258 -8.86 10.16 -11.24
CA GLU A 258 -8.45 9.65 -12.56
C GLU A 258 -7.54 10.64 -13.32
N GLU A 259 -7.77 11.94 -13.13
CA GLU A 259 -6.99 13.05 -13.72
C GLU A 259 -5.64 13.29 -13.03
N GLY A 260 -5.28 12.49 -12.03
CA GLY A 260 -3.99 12.56 -11.34
C GLY A 260 -3.92 13.58 -10.19
N VAL A 261 -5.04 14.15 -9.75
CA VAL A 261 -5.04 15.03 -8.57
C VAL A 261 -4.98 14.17 -7.31
N ILE A 262 -3.95 14.34 -6.48
CA ILE A 262 -3.83 13.63 -5.20
C ILE A 262 -4.51 14.46 -4.12
N LYS A 263 -5.34 13.82 -3.29
CA LYS A 263 -6.00 14.44 -2.15
C LYS A 263 -5.59 13.72 -0.87
N ILE A 264 -5.37 14.50 0.18
CA ILE A 264 -5.12 14.06 1.53
C ILE A 264 -6.38 14.32 2.35
N TRP A 265 -6.79 13.34 3.13
CA TRP A 265 -8.00 13.32 3.92
C TRP A 265 -7.65 13.16 5.39
N ASP A 266 -8.50 13.70 6.26
CA ASP A 266 -8.47 13.46 7.70
C ASP A 266 -9.81 12.85 8.10
N THR A 267 -9.82 11.65 8.69
CA THR A 267 -11.04 10.95 9.08
C THR A 267 -11.83 11.67 10.17
N ARG A 268 -11.23 12.63 10.85
CA ARG A 268 -11.92 13.48 11.82
C ARG A 268 -12.61 14.68 11.16
N LYS A 269 -12.20 15.06 9.94
CA LYS A 269 -12.76 16.16 9.14
C LYS A 269 -13.30 15.62 7.81
N HIS A 270 -14.58 15.28 7.78
CA HIS A 270 -15.18 14.51 6.69
C HIS A 270 -15.93 15.33 5.63
N THR A 271 -15.73 16.65 5.60
CA THR A 271 -16.36 17.53 4.61
C THR A 271 -15.50 17.68 3.35
N ASP A 272 -14.21 17.96 3.53
CA ASP A 272 -13.28 18.30 2.45
C ASP A 272 -11.90 17.66 2.65
N ALA A 273 -11.13 17.60 1.56
CA ALA A 273 -9.73 17.20 1.64
C ALA A 273 -8.92 18.26 2.40
N VAL A 274 -8.07 17.81 3.33
CA VAL A 274 -7.22 18.70 4.14
C VAL A 274 -6.04 19.26 3.34
N LEU A 275 -5.63 18.58 2.27
CA LEU A 275 -4.59 19.05 1.34
C LEU A 275 -4.84 18.46 -0.05
N THR A 276 -4.61 19.25 -1.10
CA THR A 276 -4.67 18.80 -2.50
C THR A 276 -3.32 19.02 -3.15
N LEU A 277 -2.74 17.97 -3.74
CA LEU A 277 -1.47 18.00 -4.44
C LEU A 277 -1.73 17.82 -5.93
N ASN A 278 -1.33 18.83 -6.70
CA ASN A 278 -1.48 18.83 -8.15
C ASN A 278 -0.12 18.50 -8.79
N PRO A 279 0.02 17.36 -9.49
CA PRO A 279 1.20 17.14 -10.31
C PRO A 279 1.27 18.17 -11.44
N GLU A 280 2.48 18.66 -11.74
CA GLU A 280 2.73 19.63 -12.81
C GLU A 280 2.22 19.17 -14.18
N THR A 281 2.30 17.86 -14.43
CA THR A 281 1.81 17.21 -15.64
C THR A 281 0.54 16.45 -15.32
N LYS A 282 -0.54 16.71 -16.08
CA LYS A 282 -1.82 15.96 -16.01
C LYS A 282 -1.63 14.58 -16.63
N ASN A 283 -0.92 13.71 -15.93
CA ASN A 283 -0.70 12.32 -16.30
C ASN A 283 -1.46 11.43 -15.31
N ASN A 284 -2.00 10.32 -15.81
CA ASN A 284 -2.69 9.36 -14.98
C ASN A 284 -1.69 8.78 -13.97
N ILE A 285 -1.98 8.94 -12.69
CA ILE A 285 -1.19 8.34 -11.62
C ILE A 285 -1.41 6.83 -11.64
N SER A 286 -0.31 6.06 -11.58
CA SER A 286 -0.36 4.61 -11.47
C SER A 286 -0.29 4.14 -10.02
N LYS A 287 0.46 4.82 -9.16
CA LYS A 287 0.63 4.45 -7.75
C LYS A 287 0.99 5.64 -6.87
N ILE A 288 0.50 5.64 -5.64
CA ILE A 288 0.97 6.51 -4.55
C ILE A 288 1.28 5.65 -3.32
N VAL A 289 2.29 6.05 -2.54
CA VAL A 289 2.71 5.33 -1.32
C VAL A 289 3.28 6.33 -0.32
N PHE A 290 2.81 6.30 0.94
CA PHE A 290 3.48 7.02 2.02
C PHE A 290 4.77 6.33 2.43
N SER A 291 5.77 7.12 2.83
CA SER A 291 6.99 6.55 3.40
C SER A 291 6.69 5.90 4.75
N PRO A 292 7.07 4.64 4.97
CA PRO A 292 6.98 3.99 6.29
C PRO A 292 8.08 4.48 7.25
N ALA A 293 9.01 5.30 6.73
CA ALA A 293 10.27 5.59 7.37
C ALA A 293 10.49 7.08 7.64
N GLN A 294 9.82 7.94 6.89
CA GLN A 294 9.91 9.39 7.00
C GLN A 294 8.51 9.99 7.06
N ARG A 295 8.20 10.65 8.18
CA ARG A 295 6.92 11.32 8.38
C ARG A 295 6.74 12.42 7.33
N GLY A 296 5.53 12.52 6.79
CA GLY A 296 5.19 13.56 5.81
C GLY A 296 5.69 13.31 4.38
N LEU A 297 6.49 12.26 4.12
CA LEU A 297 6.94 11.97 2.77
C LEU A 297 5.93 11.06 2.05
N LEU A 298 5.34 11.57 0.98
CA LEU A 298 4.49 10.82 0.05
C LEU A 298 5.19 10.72 -1.31
N ALA A 299 5.16 9.55 -1.93
CA ALA A 299 5.66 9.35 -3.28
C ALA A 299 4.51 9.03 -4.23
N SER A 300 4.63 9.45 -5.49
CA SER A 300 3.67 9.15 -6.55
C SER A 300 4.39 8.84 -7.86
N LEU A 301 3.85 7.90 -8.63
CA LEU A 301 4.32 7.53 -9.96
C LEU A 301 3.20 7.79 -10.97
N SER A 302 3.54 8.50 -12.05
CA SER A 302 2.66 8.61 -13.21
C SER A 302 2.87 7.42 -14.14
N LYS A 303 1.84 7.07 -14.90
CA LYS A 303 1.93 6.02 -15.93
C LYS A 303 3.04 6.37 -16.94
N ASP A 304 3.85 5.37 -17.27
CA ASP A 304 4.97 5.47 -18.23
C ASP A 304 6.06 6.50 -17.86
N ALA A 305 6.10 6.95 -16.60
CA ALA A 305 7.10 7.91 -16.15
C ALA A 305 8.46 7.25 -15.84
N GLN A 306 9.53 7.93 -16.20
CA GLN A 306 10.91 7.57 -15.86
C GLN A 306 11.36 8.18 -14.51
N GLN A 307 10.52 9.00 -13.90
CA GLN A 307 10.78 9.68 -12.64
C GLN A 307 9.60 9.47 -11.68
N MET A 308 9.91 9.35 -10.40
CA MET A 308 8.91 9.37 -9.33
C MET A 308 8.85 10.78 -8.75
N HIS A 309 7.65 11.22 -8.37
CA HIS A 309 7.44 12.49 -7.70
C HIS A 309 7.37 12.26 -6.19
N LEU A 310 7.98 13.16 -5.44
CA LEU A 310 8.07 13.15 -3.99
C LEU A 310 7.46 14.43 -3.43
N TRP A 311 6.60 14.26 -2.44
CA TRP A 311 5.82 15.29 -1.79
C TRP A 311 6.17 15.29 -0.32
N ASP A 312 6.70 16.40 0.17
CA ASP A 312 7.06 16.63 1.56
C ASP A 312 5.94 17.44 2.22
N ILE A 313 5.23 16.81 3.14
CA ILE A 313 4.05 17.33 3.81
C ILE A 313 4.42 17.63 5.26
N GLN A 314 4.25 18.88 5.68
CA GLN A 314 4.49 19.30 7.06
C GLN A 314 3.19 19.67 7.75
N GLU A 315 3.14 19.43 9.06
CA GLU A 315 2.05 19.93 9.90
C GLU A 315 2.34 21.39 10.28
N THR A 316 1.39 22.28 10.07
CA THR A 316 1.47 23.64 10.62
C THR A 316 0.86 23.67 12.02
N CYS A 317 1.55 24.28 13.00
CA CYS A 317 0.90 24.58 14.27
C CYS A 317 -0.18 25.64 14.03
N SER A 318 -1.40 25.41 14.50
CA SER A 318 -2.45 26.43 14.54
C SER A 318 -1.96 27.62 15.38
N LEU A 319 -2.13 28.85 14.88
CA LEU A 319 -1.72 30.07 15.58
C LEU A 319 -2.36 30.20 16.98
N GLN A 320 -3.53 29.59 17.19
CA GLN A 320 -4.22 29.57 18.48
C GLN A 320 -3.43 28.83 19.56
N SER A 321 -2.74 27.74 19.23
CA SER A 321 -1.90 26.97 20.16
C SER A 321 -0.60 27.71 20.49
N ALA A 322 -0.11 28.56 19.59
CA ALA A 322 1.11 29.35 19.81
C ALA A 322 0.89 30.51 20.80
N VAL A 323 -0.30 31.11 20.84
CA VAL A 323 -0.65 32.21 21.77
C VAL A 323 -0.94 31.69 23.18
N ASN A 324 -1.52 30.48 23.30
CA ASN A 324 -1.89 29.91 24.59
C ASN A 324 -0.72 29.20 25.34
N ASN A 325 0.44 29.06 24.70
CA ASN A 325 1.59 28.31 25.26
C ASN A 325 2.48 29.11 26.22
N THR A 326 2.02 30.24 26.76
CA THR A 326 2.77 30.97 27.81
C THR A 326 2.59 30.40 29.21
N SER A 327 1.75 29.37 29.45
CA SER A 327 1.65 28.75 30.78
C SER A 327 1.10 27.32 30.73
N VAL A 328 1.82 26.41 31.40
CA VAL A 328 1.44 25.04 31.81
C VAL A 328 1.64 23.92 30.77
N LYS A 329 2.58 23.01 31.09
CA LYS A 329 2.70 21.66 30.52
C LYS A 329 1.45 20.84 30.88
N GLN A 330 0.38 20.94 30.10
CA GLN A 330 -0.71 19.97 30.11
C GLN A 330 -0.53 18.97 28.98
N LYS A 331 -0.80 17.70 29.30
CA LYS A 331 -0.84 16.54 28.41
C LYS A 331 -1.60 16.93 27.13
N GLN A 332 -0.92 17.04 25.99
CA GLN A 332 -1.53 17.32 24.68
C GLN A 332 -2.63 16.27 24.42
N SER A 333 -3.89 16.71 24.47
CA SER A 333 -5.01 15.95 23.91
C SER A 333 -4.90 15.95 22.38
N ASP A 334 -5.28 14.84 21.75
CA ASP A 334 -5.25 14.54 20.30
C ASP A 334 -6.01 15.54 19.39
N GLU A 335 -6.48 16.67 19.92
CA GLU A 335 -7.35 17.62 19.21
C GLU A 335 -6.63 18.69 18.41
N ASP A 336 -5.37 19.00 18.71
CA ASP A 336 -4.61 20.05 18.04
C ASP A 336 -3.68 19.48 16.95
N LEU A 337 -4.23 18.71 16.01
CA LEU A 337 -3.46 18.29 14.84
C LEU A 337 -3.41 19.42 13.82
N GLY A 338 -2.18 19.81 13.51
CA GLY A 338 -1.86 20.86 12.56
C GLY A 338 -2.51 20.70 11.19
N ILE A 339 -2.62 21.80 10.46
CA ILE A 339 -3.11 21.77 9.09
C ILE A 339 -1.95 21.30 8.20
N PRO A 340 -2.09 20.20 7.44
CA PRO A 340 -1.03 19.73 6.57
C PRO A 340 -0.84 20.71 5.41
N VAL A 341 0.41 21.06 5.15
CA VAL A 341 0.82 21.89 4.01
C VAL A 341 1.87 21.18 3.19
N LEU A 342 1.80 21.35 1.87
CA LEU A 342 2.88 20.93 0.99
C LEU A 342 4.07 21.86 1.21
N TRP A 343 5.11 21.34 1.85
CA TRP A 343 6.35 22.07 2.07
C TRP A 343 7.23 22.07 0.82
N LYS A 344 7.33 20.91 0.15
CA LYS A 344 8.21 20.73 -1.00
C LYS A 344 7.72 19.64 -1.94
N SER A 345 7.89 19.87 -3.24
CA SER A 345 7.76 18.83 -4.27
C SER A 345 9.09 18.66 -4.99
N ARG A 346 9.48 17.41 -5.29
CA ARG A 346 10.71 17.08 -6.03
C ARG A 346 10.54 15.83 -6.88
N LYS A 347 11.33 15.67 -7.92
CA LYS A 347 11.38 14.45 -8.74
C LYS A 347 12.65 13.66 -8.45
N THR A 348 12.58 12.34 -8.53
CA THR A 348 13.78 11.50 -8.45
C THR A 348 14.66 11.70 -9.69
N ARG A 349 15.89 11.17 -9.63
CA ARG A 349 16.71 11.02 -10.84
C ARG A 349 15.93 10.24 -11.90
N SER A 350 16.06 10.66 -13.15
CA SER A 350 15.46 9.94 -14.28
C SER A 350 16.12 8.60 -14.46
N SER A 351 15.31 7.55 -14.58
CA SER A 351 15.76 6.25 -15.02
C SER A 351 15.92 6.21 -16.54
N THR A 352 16.60 5.17 -17.02
CA THR A 352 16.72 4.84 -18.45
C THR A 352 15.42 4.24 -19.01
N ARG A 353 14.56 3.68 -18.15
CA ARG A 353 13.33 2.98 -18.55
C ARG A 353 12.14 3.47 -17.73
N PRO A 354 10.92 3.46 -18.29
CA PRO A 354 9.73 3.81 -17.53
C PRO A 354 9.48 2.81 -16.40
N PHE A 355 9.00 3.31 -15.26
CA PHE A 355 8.58 2.49 -14.14
C PHE A 355 7.17 1.97 -14.35
N ALA A 356 6.94 0.70 -14.02
CA ALA A 356 5.61 0.11 -13.93
C ALA A 356 5.01 0.27 -12.54
N SER A 357 5.84 0.20 -11.49
CA SER A 357 5.43 0.31 -10.09
C SER A 357 6.62 0.66 -9.22
N PHE A 358 6.36 1.04 -7.97
CA PHE A 358 7.41 1.31 -7.00
C PHE A 358 6.92 1.07 -5.56
N THR A 359 7.85 1.03 -4.62
CA THR A 359 7.57 1.02 -3.18
C THR A 359 8.75 1.60 -2.40
N PHE A 360 8.55 2.06 -1.17
CA PHE A 360 9.66 2.41 -0.29
C PHE A 360 10.34 1.15 0.22
N ILE A 361 11.68 1.15 0.26
CA ILE A 361 12.44 0.09 0.92
C ILE A 361 12.34 0.31 2.44
N PRO A 362 11.90 -0.70 3.23
CA PRO A 362 11.88 -0.61 4.68
C PRO A 362 13.26 -0.23 5.23
N LYS A 363 13.28 0.57 6.30
CA LYS A 363 14.54 1.00 6.92
C LYS A 363 15.27 -0.20 7.54
N MET A 364 16.42 -0.55 6.97
CA MET A 364 17.30 -1.61 7.48
C MET A 364 18.26 -1.15 8.58
N GLY A 365 18.35 0.15 8.87
CA GLY A 365 19.31 0.69 9.85
C GLY A 365 19.08 2.16 10.19
N LYS A 366 19.73 2.63 11.27
CA LYS A 366 19.70 4.04 11.67
C LYS A 366 20.55 4.89 10.72
N GLY A 367 19.99 6.00 10.23
CA GLY A 367 20.71 6.99 9.42
C GLY A 367 20.80 6.70 7.92
N THR A 368 20.23 5.58 7.43
CA THR A 368 20.11 5.38 5.98
C THR A 368 19.05 6.32 5.40
N PRO A 369 19.35 7.06 4.31
CA PRO A 369 18.35 7.88 3.65
C PRO A 369 17.26 6.97 3.07
N PRO A 370 16.01 7.46 2.96
CA PRO A 370 14.95 6.69 2.34
C PRO A 370 15.33 6.31 0.91
N GLN A 371 15.05 5.06 0.56
CA GLN A 371 15.25 4.55 -0.80
C GLN A 371 13.94 4.00 -1.32
N LEU A 372 13.78 4.07 -2.63
CA LEU A 372 12.65 3.52 -3.35
C LEU A 372 13.14 2.31 -4.15
N LEU A 373 12.33 1.27 -4.19
CA LEU A 373 12.50 0.18 -5.13
C LEU A 373 11.49 0.37 -6.26
N GLY A 374 11.98 0.62 -7.45
CA GLY A 374 11.18 0.67 -8.68
C GLY A 374 11.27 -0.67 -9.42
N VAL A 375 10.17 -1.07 -10.04
CA VAL A 375 10.15 -2.11 -11.08
C VAL A 375 9.79 -1.47 -12.41
N HIS A 376 10.58 -1.73 -13.43
CA HIS A 376 10.36 -1.24 -14.78
C HIS A 376 9.27 -2.04 -15.50
N THR A 377 8.81 -1.52 -16.64
CA THR A 377 7.82 -2.21 -17.49
C THR A 377 8.29 -3.59 -17.98
N ASP A 378 9.59 -3.75 -18.22
CA ASP A 378 10.22 -5.03 -18.58
C ASP A 378 10.39 -6.01 -17.41
N GLY A 379 10.18 -5.57 -16.17
CA GLY A 379 10.33 -6.39 -14.96
C GLY A 379 11.70 -6.34 -14.29
N SER A 380 12.64 -5.54 -14.80
CA SER A 380 13.89 -5.24 -14.11
C SER A 380 13.66 -4.31 -12.91
N PHE A 381 14.55 -4.39 -11.91
CA PHE A 381 14.46 -3.60 -10.68
C PHE A 381 15.55 -2.53 -10.62
N GLU A 382 15.20 -1.36 -10.09
CA GLU A 382 16.14 -0.28 -9.82
C GLU A 382 15.90 0.28 -8.42
N ALA A 383 16.98 0.44 -7.65
CA ALA A 383 16.96 1.13 -6.39
C ALA A 383 17.24 2.62 -6.59
N VAL A 384 16.24 3.44 -6.30
CA VAL A 384 16.28 4.89 -6.50
C VAL A 384 16.47 5.56 -5.15
N LYS A 385 17.62 6.20 -4.96
CA LYS A 385 17.92 6.97 -3.74
C LYS A 385 17.05 8.22 -3.72
N VAL A 386 16.35 8.46 -2.61
CA VAL A 386 15.68 9.74 -2.38
C VAL A 386 16.75 10.75 -2.00
N GLU A 387 17.20 11.54 -2.96
CA GLU A 387 18.15 12.60 -2.68
C GLU A 387 17.45 13.72 -1.91
N GLU A 388 18.02 14.07 -0.76
CA GLU A 388 17.73 15.35 -0.13
C GLU A 388 18.45 16.43 -0.93
N THR A 389 17.82 17.59 -1.09
CA THR A 389 18.55 18.72 -1.68
C THR A 389 19.67 19.09 -0.73
N SER A 390 20.87 19.23 -1.29
CA SER A 390 22.00 19.84 -0.63
C SER A 390 21.55 21.06 0.18
N GLN A 391 21.90 21.11 1.47
CA GLN A 391 21.62 22.29 2.27
C GLN A 391 22.39 23.45 1.66
N MET A 392 21.69 24.55 1.35
CA MET A 392 22.30 25.75 0.80
C MET A 392 22.04 26.93 1.73
N ALA A 393 23.08 27.72 1.95
CA ALA A 393 23.01 28.95 2.70
C ALA A 393 23.52 30.09 1.82
N TRP A 394 22.71 31.14 1.72
CA TRP A 394 23.10 32.38 1.06
C TRP A 394 23.90 33.24 2.04
N GLN A 395 25.04 33.72 1.59
CA GLN A 395 25.79 34.75 2.28
C GLN A 395 25.17 36.11 1.93
N PRO A 396 25.00 37.04 2.89
CA PRO A 396 24.43 38.36 2.61
C PRO A 396 25.16 39.16 1.51
N THR A 397 26.43 38.83 1.27
CA THR A 397 27.30 39.44 0.26
C THR A 397 27.15 38.84 -1.15
N GLY A 398 26.22 37.90 -1.36
CA GLY A 398 25.95 37.28 -2.65
C GLY A 398 26.66 35.94 -2.89
N GLY A 399 27.47 35.46 -1.94
CA GLY A 399 28.02 34.11 -1.95
C GLY A 399 26.96 33.05 -1.65
N VAL A 400 27.20 31.81 -2.09
CA VAL A 400 26.36 30.66 -1.74
C VAL A 400 27.25 29.50 -1.30
N ILE A 401 26.90 28.88 -0.18
CA ILE A 401 27.52 27.64 0.29
C ILE A 401 26.50 26.53 0.14
N MET A 402 26.88 25.42 -0.48
CA MET A 402 26.06 24.24 -0.70
C MET A 402 26.76 23.00 -0.14
N ALA A 403 26.12 22.31 0.79
CA ALA A 403 26.60 21.03 1.32
C ALA A 403 26.13 19.88 0.42
N GLY A 404 27.04 19.33 -0.40
CA GLY A 404 26.77 18.21 -1.29
C GLY A 404 27.36 16.89 -0.79
N ARG A 405 27.05 15.79 -1.50
CA ARG A 405 27.54 14.43 -1.20
C ARG A 405 29.07 14.29 -1.15
N LYS A 406 29.80 15.17 -1.84
CA LYS A 406 31.27 15.14 -1.95
C LYS A 406 31.96 16.23 -1.11
N GLY A 407 31.22 16.94 -0.26
CA GLY A 407 31.73 18.02 0.58
C GLY A 407 30.98 19.34 0.41
N LEU A 408 31.54 20.40 0.99
CA LEU A 408 31.02 21.76 0.91
C LEU A 408 31.51 22.42 -0.39
N LEU A 409 30.58 22.94 -1.17
CA LEU A 409 30.86 23.78 -2.33
C LEU A 409 30.54 25.22 -1.94
N ALA A 410 31.54 26.09 -1.97
CA ALA A 410 31.35 27.52 -1.79
C ALA A 410 31.54 28.21 -3.14
N CYS A 411 30.55 28.99 -3.56
CA CYS A 411 30.64 29.88 -4.70
C CYS A 411 30.60 31.32 -4.17
N GLN A 412 31.66 32.06 -4.45
CA GLN A 412 31.73 33.49 -4.13
C GLN A 412 31.45 34.27 -5.41
N PRO A 413 30.70 35.39 -5.35
CA PRO A 413 30.57 36.27 -6.49
C PRO A 413 31.96 36.80 -6.82
N THR A 414 32.42 36.58 -8.06
CA THR A 414 33.63 37.24 -8.55
C THR A 414 33.37 38.74 -8.51
N SER A 415 34.19 39.46 -7.75
CA SER A 415 34.09 40.91 -7.77
C SER A 415 34.49 41.37 -9.18
N ILE A 416 33.74 42.32 -9.77
CA ILE A 416 34.10 42.96 -11.05
C ILE A 416 35.52 43.59 -10.98
N LEU A 417 36.03 43.83 -9.77
CA LEU A 417 37.38 44.32 -9.51
C LEU A 417 38.45 43.22 -9.71
N ASP A 418 38.15 41.96 -9.38
CA ASP A 418 39.10 40.84 -9.53
C ASP A 418 39.30 40.45 -11.00
N GLU A 419 38.26 40.51 -11.83
CA GLU A 419 38.40 40.30 -13.28
C GLU A 419 39.25 41.42 -13.93
N LYS A 420 39.07 42.67 -13.51
CA LYS A 420 39.88 43.80 -13.98
C LYS A 420 41.33 43.72 -13.49
N MET A 421 41.58 43.29 -12.25
CA MET A 421 42.95 43.09 -11.75
C MET A 421 43.65 41.89 -12.40
N ALA A 422 42.93 40.81 -12.71
CA ALA A 422 43.47 39.68 -13.45
C ALA A 422 43.86 40.07 -14.89
N GLN A 423 43.02 40.84 -15.58
CA GLN A 423 43.36 41.40 -16.91
C GLN A 423 44.55 42.37 -16.85
N LEU A 424 44.63 43.24 -15.83
CA LEU A 424 45.76 44.16 -15.64
C LEU A 424 47.08 43.46 -15.33
N ASN A 425 47.06 42.27 -14.72
CA ASN A 425 48.27 41.48 -14.46
C ASN A 425 48.74 40.72 -15.71
N LEU A 426 47.82 40.19 -16.54
CA LEU A 426 48.18 39.59 -17.84
C LEU A 426 48.80 40.60 -18.82
N ASP A 427 48.34 41.86 -18.80
CA ASP A 427 48.91 42.92 -19.65
C ASP A 427 50.30 43.41 -19.19
N LYS A 428 50.67 43.17 -17.92
CA LYS A 428 52.00 43.48 -17.38
C LYS A 428 53.03 42.38 -17.61
N GLU A 429 52.61 41.15 -17.86
CA GLU A 429 53.50 40.01 -18.12
C GLU A 429 53.86 39.87 -19.61
N ASN A 430 53.14 40.58 -20.49
CA ASN A 430 53.38 40.65 -21.95
C ASN A 430 54.04 41.96 -22.42
N ARG A 431 54.63 42.74 -21.52
CA ARG A 431 55.51 43.89 -21.81
C ARG A 431 56.86 43.66 -21.17
#